data_AF-A0A6A6TSA6-F1
#
_entry.id   AF-A0A6A6TSA6-F1
#
_cell.length_a   1.000
_cell.length_b   1.000
_cell.length_c   1.000
_cell.angle_alpha   90.00
_cell.angle_beta   90.00
_cell.angle_gamma   90.00
#
_symmetry.space_group_name_H-M   'P 1'
#
loop_
_entity.id
_entity.type
_entity.pdbx_description
1 polymer ?
#
loop_
_entity_poly.entity_id
_entity_poly.type
_entity_poly.pdbx_seq_one_letter_code
_entity_poly.pdbx_strand_id
1 'polypeptide(L)'
;MMNGAPVDTHAPGHDVASSISRNGFTITTQKLPILKAGPIDEMHKKLGITPPEMIFGDNFARIEHAASGWNIDFNAFDALDRVDKTGDSMLKVSYSKEWQQNRQKQFEDIKEVVKPFDWSYSTDYKGSTAGPPFRPSEKPIPLALLKRPDPILFFDDVILYEDELADNGIAMLSCKIRVMPARLLLLTRFFMRLDDVVFRIRDTRVFVEFATGEVIREYTAREEKYEVVRKTLAGTKEDVLAIMRDPNRLAQYIPVVEQSLENAVLQ
;
A
#
# COMPACT_ATOMS: atom_id res chain seq x y z
N MET A 1 19.56 -18.95 39.49
CA MET A 1 18.49 -19.85 39.02
C MET A 1 17.55 -19.03 38.16
N MET A 2 17.44 -19.42 36.89
CA MET A 2 16.54 -18.85 35.90
C MET A 2 15.09 -19.15 36.29
N ASN A 3 14.20 -18.18 36.09
CA ASN A 3 12.79 -18.42 35.78
C ASN A 3 12.29 -17.16 35.05
N GLY A 4 12.71 -17.02 33.79
CA GLY A 4 12.05 -16.15 32.84
C GLY A 4 10.90 -16.94 32.21
N ALA A 5 9.67 -16.63 32.63
CA ALA A 5 8.51 -16.99 31.83
C ALA A 5 8.46 -16.02 30.62
N PRO A 6 8.19 -16.50 29.40
CA PRO A 6 7.95 -15.60 28.29
C PRO A 6 6.66 -14.83 28.55
N VAL A 7 6.70 -13.50 28.43
CA VAL A 7 5.50 -12.65 28.47
C VAL A 7 4.85 -12.72 27.10
N ASP A 8 4.30 -13.89 26.75
CA ASP A 8 3.28 -14.00 25.70
C ASP A 8 1.95 -13.61 26.35
N THR A 9 1.64 -12.31 26.27
CA THR A 9 0.31 -11.80 26.58
C THR A 9 -0.41 -11.51 25.27
N HIS A 10 -0.82 -12.57 24.58
CA HIS A 10 -1.92 -12.47 23.63
C HIS A 10 -3.19 -12.15 24.43
N ALA A 11 -3.71 -10.93 24.25
CA ALA A 11 -5.01 -10.56 24.78
C ALA A 11 -6.08 -11.39 24.05
N PRO A 12 -6.95 -12.14 24.75
CA PRO A 12 -7.95 -12.98 24.10
C PRO A 12 -8.98 -12.10 23.38
N GLY A 13 -9.02 -12.17 22.05
CA GLY A 13 -10.04 -11.51 21.22
C GLY A 13 -9.58 -10.90 19.90
N HIS A 14 -8.27 -10.91 19.59
CA HIS A 14 -7.72 -10.22 18.40
C HIS A 14 -6.99 -11.14 17.40
N ASP A 15 -7.14 -12.47 17.49
CA ASP A 15 -6.26 -13.43 16.81
C ASP A 15 -6.94 -14.28 15.72
N VAL A 16 -7.77 -13.72 14.84
CA VAL A 16 -8.27 -14.51 13.70
C VAL A 16 -8.14 -13.72 12.41
N ALA A 17 -7.10 -14.05 11.63
CA ALA A 17 -7.05 -13.70 10.22
C ALA A 17 -8.37 -14.11 9.55
N SER A 18 -9.00 -13.19 8.83
CA SER A 18 -10.24 -13.45 8.11
C SER A 18 -9.90 -14.13 6.79
N SER A 19 -10.61 -15.20 6.44
CA SER A 19 -10.32 -15.92 5.19
C SER A 19 -11.58 -16.41 4.48
N ILE A 20 -11.45 -16.56 3.16
CA ILE A 20 -12.44 -17.21 2.30
C ILE A 20 -11.71 -18.05 1.25
N SER A 21 -12.24 -19.24 0.98
CA SER A 21 -11.75 -20.10 -0.11
C SER A 21 -12.80 -20.22 -1.21
N ARG A 22 -12.35 -20.12 -2.47
CA ARG A 22 -13.20 -20.23 -3.66
C ARG A 22 -12.40 -20.77 -4.83
N ASN A 23 -12.88 -21.85 -5.45
CA ASN A 23 -12.34 -22.40 -6.70
C ASN A 23 -10.81 -22.56 -6.71
N GLY A 24 -10.26 -23.17 -5.65
CA GLY A 24 -8.81 -23.38 -5.51
C GLY A 24 -8.02 -22.17 -4.99
N PHE A 25 -8.64 -20.98 -4.91
CA PHE A 25 -8.06 -19.80 -4.30
C PHE A 25 -8.42 -19.70 -2.82
N THR A 26 -7.47 -19.30 -1.99
CA THR A 26 -7.68 -18.88 -0.61
C THR A 26 -7.25 -17.43 -0.47
N ILE A 27 -8.14 -16.61 0.07
CA ILE A 27 -7.91 -15.21 0.35
C ILE A 27 -7.84 -15.07 1.86
N THR A 28 -6.77 -14.47 2.37
CA THR A 28 -6.56 -14.27 3.81
C THR A 28 -6.17 -12.82 4.07
N THR A 29 -6.81 -12.20 5.08
CA THR A 29 -6.48 -10.85 5.55
C THR A 29 -6.24 -10.87 7.05
N GLN A 30 -5.30 -10.05 7.50
CA GLN A 30 -4.99 -9.88 8.91
C GLN A 30 -4.95 -8.40 9.28
N LYS A 31 -5.59 -8.07 10.40
CA LYS A 31 -5.63 -6.72 10.99
C LYS A 31 -5.34 -6.81 12.47
N LEU A 32 -4.14 -6.38 12.84
CA LEU A 32 -3.63 -6.26 14.19
C LEU A 32 -3.31 -4.79 14.48
N PRO A 33 -3.15 -4.41 15.77
CA PRO A 33 -2.74 -3.06 16.15
C PRO A 33 -1.38 -2.65 15.57
N ILE A 34 -1.05 -1.36 15.68
CA ILE A 34 0.28 -0.85 15.34
C ILE A 34 1.38 -1.57 16.12
N LEU A 35 2.57 -1.69 15.52
CA LEU A 35 3.71 -2.32 16.17
C LEU A 35 4.11 -1.58 17.45
N LYS A 36 4.68 -2.33 18.40
CA LYS A 36 5.31 -1.79 19.60
C LYS A 36 6.78 -1.45 19.33
N ALA A 37 7.42 -0.73 20.27
CA ALA A 37 8.81 -0.26 20.13
C ALA A 37 9.81 -1.35 19.70
N GLY A 38 9.77 -2.54 20.31
CA GLY A 38 10.70 -3.64 19.95
C GLY A 38 10.64 -4.05 18.47
N PRO A 39 9.49 -4.48 17.95
CA PRO A 39 9.33 -4.77 16.51
C PRO A 39 9.62 -3.59 15.58
N ILE A 40 9.33 -2.34 16.00
CA ILE A 40 9.68 -1.12 15.26
C ILE A 40 11.21 -1.00 15.14
N ASP A 41 11.95 -1.17 16.22
CA ASP A 41 13.41 -1.10 16.23
C ASP A 41 14.04 -2.18 15.33
N GLU A 42 13.47 -3.39 15.33
CA GLU A 42 13.91 -4.46 14.43
C GLU A 42 13.63 -4.13 12.96
N MET A 43 12.44 -3.61 12.66
CA MET A 43 12.06 -3.18 11.32
C MET A 43 12.98 -2.05 10.83
N HIS A 44 13.25 -1.06 11.68
CA HIS A 44 14.18 0.04 11.40
C HIS A 44 15.56 -0.48 10.98
N LYS A 45 16.15 -1.37 11.80
CA LYS A 45 17.46 -1.95 11.53
C LYS A 45 17.52 -2.72 10.21
N LYS A 46 16.47 -3.49 9.90
CA LYS A 46 16.38 -4.28 8.66
C LYS A 46 16.20 -3.39 7.43
N LEU A 47 15.33 -2.38 7.50
CA LEU A 47 15.03 -1.51 6.36
C LEU A 47 16.11 -0.44 6.13
N GLY A 48 16.76 0.04 7.19
CA GLY A 48 17.72 1.15 7.16
C GLY A 48 17.06 2.53 7.05
N ILE A 49 15.75 2.61 7.28
CA ILE A 49 14.95 3.85 7.35
C ILE A 49 14.07 3.79 8.60
N THR A 50 13.67 4.93 9.14
CA THR A 50 12.66 4.98 10.21
C THR A 50 11.31 4.52 9.66
N PRO A 51 10.60 3.57 10.30
CA PRO A 51 9.24 3.21 9.90
C PRO A 51 8.24 4.38 10.08
N PRO A 52 7.11 4.37 9.35
CA PRO A 52 6.00 5.30 9.54
C PRO A 52 5.48 5.35 10.98
N GLU A 53 4.94 6.50 11.40
CA GLU A 53 4.36 6.69 12.75
C GLU A 53 3.29 5.65 13.11
N MET A 54 2.40 5.32 12.18
CA MET A 54 1.37 4.30 12.35
C MET A 54 1.69 3.10 11.45
N ILE A 55 2.59 2.24 11.94
CA ILE A 55 3.01 1.03 11.22
C ILE A 55 2.24 -0.21 11.70
N PHE A 56 1.44 -0.80 10.80
CA PHE A 56 0.71 -2.04 11.05
C PHE A 56 1.50 -3.23 10.49
N GLY A 57 2.67 -3.49 11.07
CA GLY A 57 3.65 -4.44 10.50
C GLY A 57 3.19 -5.89 10.39
N ASP A 58 2.22 -6.29 11.22
CA ASP A 58 1.64 -7.64 11.17
C ASP A 58 0.38 -7.70 10.27
N ASN A 59 -0.03 -6.60 9.66
CA ASN A 59 -1.15 -6.61 8.72
C ASN A 59 -0.71 -7.14 7.36
N PHE A 60 -1.56 -7.95 6.74
CA PHE A 60 -1.35 -8.39 5.38
C PHE A 60 -2.66 -8.72 4.67
N ALA A 61 -2.61 -8.74 3.34
CA ALA A 61 -3.61 -9.38 2.49
C ALA A 61 -2.91 -10.34 1.54
N ARG A 62 -3.39 -11.57 1.48
CA ARG A 62 -2.78 -12.65 0.69
C ARG A 62 -3.82 -13.35 -0.17
N ILE A 63 -3.42 -13.68 -1.40
CA ILE A 63 -4.17 -14.55 -2.31
C ILE A 63 -3.27 -15.73 -2.66
N GLU A 64 -3.77 -16.95 -2.46
CA GLU A 64 -3.04 -18.19 -2.68
C GLU A 64 -3.85 -19.09 -3.61
N HIS A 65 -3.19 -19.75 -4.56
CA HIS A 65 -3.77 -20.80 -5.38
C HIS A 65 -3.02 -22.10 -5.11
N ALA A 66 -3.65 -22.99 -4.34
CA ALA A 66 -2.97 -24.16 -3.76
C ALA A 66 -2.43 -25.12 -4.83
N ALA A 67 -3.17 -25.34 -5.92
CA ALA A 67 -2.80 -26.32 -6.95
C ALA A 67 -1.52 -25.94 -7.71
N SER A 68 -1.35 -24.65 -8.02
CA SER A 68 -0.18 -24.16 -8.75
C SER A 68 0.96 -23.67 -7.84
N GLY A 69 0.75 -23.65 -6.52
CA GLY A 69 1.65 -23.03 -5.54
C GLY A 69 1.83 -21.52 -5.75
N TRP A 70 0.93 -20.88 -6.49
CA TRP A 70 1.01 -19.44 -6.75
C TRP A 70 0.50 -18.66 -5.55
N ASN A 71 1.17 -17.57 -5.21
CA ASN A 71 0.62 -16.60 -4.28
C ASN A 71 1.09 -15.18 -4.57
N ILE A 72 0.33 -14.23 -4.05
CA ILE A 72 0.71 -12.84 -3.91
C ILE A 72 0.32 -12.33 -2.51
N ASP A 73 1.27 -11.66 -1.86
CA ASP A 73 1.13 -11.08 -0.53
C ASP A 73 1.34 -9.56 -0.60
N PHE A 74 0.63 -8.83 0.24
CA PHE A 74 0.81 -7.41 0.46
C PHE A 74 0.99 -7.16 1.96
N ASN A 75 2.19 -6.76 2.34
CA ASN A 75 2.56 -6.43 3.73
C ASN A 75 3.38 -5.13 3.80
N ALA A 76 3.47 -4.56 5.00
CA ALA A 76 4.13 -3.27 5.19
C ALA A 76 5.65 -3.34 5.02
N PHE A 77 6.30 -4.42 5.46
CA PHE A 77 7.75 -4.54 5.41
C PHE A 77 8.28 -4.53 3.98
N ASP A 78 7.75 -5.42 3.14
CA ASP A 78 8.16 -5.54 1.73
C ASP A 78 7.84 -4.27 0.96
N ALA A 79 6.74 -3.58 1.30
CA ALA A 79 6.40 -2.30 0.71
C ALA A 79 7.40 -1.20 1.09
N LEU A 80 7.80 -1.12 2.36
CA LEU A 80 8.77 -0.15 2.85
C LEU A 80 10.20 -0.44 2.37
N ASP A 81 10.55 -1.71 2.10
CA ASP A 81 11.86 -2.06 1.57
C ASP A 81 12.10 -1.49 0.15
N ARG A 82 11.02 -1.20 -0.58
CA ARG A 82 11.01 -0.56 -1.89
C ARG A 82 11.11 0.97 -1.87
N VAL A 83 11.01 1.60 -0.70
CA VAL A 83 11.16 3.07 -0.57
C VAL A 83 12.57 3.46 -1.00
N ASP A 84 12.72 4.61 -1.69
CA ASP A 84 14.03 5.10 -2.09
C ASP A 84 14.89 5.46 -0.87
N LYS A 85 16.01 4.75 -0.72
CA LYS A 85 17.01 4.91 0.37
C LYS A 85 18.26 5.67 -0.08
N THR A 86 18.27 6.18 -1.31
CA THR A 86 19.36 6.98 -1.87
C THR A 86 19.13 8.48 -1.65
N GLY A 87 17.86 8.88 -1.60
CA GLY A 87 17.46 10.28 -1.60
C GLY A 87 17.57 10.92 -2.99
N ASP A 88 17.81 10.16 -4.05
CA ASP A 88 17.88 10.68 -5.42
C ASP A 88 16.49 11.13 -5.90
N SER A 89 15.42 10.47 -5.44
CA SER A 89 14.04 10.93 -5.63
C SER A 89 13.61 12.00 -4.63
N MET A 90 14.54 12.58 -3.85
CA MET A 90 14.22 13.71 -2.95
C MET A 90 13.43 14.76 -3.74
N LEU A 91 12.23 15.07 -3.24
CA LEU A 91 11.41 16.17 -3.72
C LEU A 91 12.20 17.47 -3.55
N LYS A 92 12.96 17.85 -4.60
CA LYS A 92 13.77 19.08 -4.70
C LYS A 92 12.89 20.31 -4.90
N VAL A 93 11.88 20.48 -4.05
CA VAL A 93 10.98 21.64 -4.12
C VAL A 93 11.39 22.59 -3.01
N SER A 94 11.46 23.88 -3.29
CA SER A 94 12.08 24.93 -2.48
C SER A 94 11.61 25.08 -1.03
N TYR A 95 10.49 24.47 -0.64
CA TYR A 95 10.00 24.37 0.76
C TYR A 95 10.47 23.09 1.49
N SER A 96 11.09 22.14 0.79
CA SER A 96 11.58 20.88 1.36
C SER A 96 12.68 21.10 2.37
N LYS A 97 13.45 22.20 2.32
CA LYS A 97 14.60 22.38 3.22
C LYS A 97 14.18 22.55 4.68
N GLU A 98 13.11 23.30 4.96
CA GLU A 98 12.60 23.48 6.33
C GLU A 98 11.90 22.22 6.83
N TRP A 99 11.09 21.58 5.99
CA TRP A 99 10.46 20.29 6.30
C TRP A 99 11.50 19.17 6.54
N GLN A 100 12.50 19.08 5.67
CA GLN A 100 13.62 18.15 5.80
C GLN A 100 14.43 18.45 7.05
N GLN A 101 14.74 19.73 7.36
CA GLN A 101 15.45 20.08 8.59
C GLN A 101 14.64 19.73 9.84
N ASN A 102 13.32 19.92 9.84
CA ASN A 102 12.46 19.55 10.97
C ASN A 102 12.38 18.04 11.16
N ARG A 103 12.27 17.26 10.06
CA ARG A 103 12.38 15.79 10.10
C ARG A 103 13.75 15.35 10.58
N GLN A 104 14.84 15.88 10.01
CA GLN A 104 16.20 15.56 10.42
C GLN A 104 16.40 15.79 11.93
N LYS A 105 15.89 16.92 12.45
CA LYS A 105 15.92 17.25 13.89
C LYS A 105 15.04 16.34 14.75
N GLN A 106 13.84 15.96 14.29
CA GLN A 106 12.99 15.00 15.01
C GLN A 106 13.67 13.63 15.18
N PHE A 107 14.55 13.27 14.24
CA PHE A 107 15.25 11.99 14.24
C PHE A 107 16.75 12.10 14.58
N GLU A 108 17.24 13.28 14.99
CA GLU A 108 18.63 13.51 15.43
C GLU A 108 18.96 12.74 16.73
N ASP A 109 17.95 12.41 17.55
CA ASP A 109 18.12 11.59 18.75
C ASP A 109 18.30 10.09 18.47
N ILE A 110 18.09 9.65 17.21
CA ILE A 110 18.39 8.27 16.77
C ILE A 110 19.90 8.16 16.55
N LYS A 111 20.59 7.49 17.49
CA LYS A 111 22.05 7.28 17.47
C LYS A 111 22.55 6.34 16.37
N GLU A 112 21.66 5.70 15.61
CA GLU A 112 22.00 4.80 14.50
C GLU A 112 21.99 5.55 13.16
N VAL A 113 22.88 5.16 12.24
CA VAL A 113 23.05 5.81 10.94
C VAL A 113 21.82 5.54 10.06
N VAL A 114 20.86 6.45 10.08
CA VAL A 114 19.71 6.43 9.16
C VAL A 114 20.21 6.76 7.75
N LYS A 115 19.88 5.93 6.76
CA LYS A 115 20.20 6.26 5.37
C LYS A 115 19.41 7.52 4.95
N PRO A 116 19.98 8.42 4.14
CA PRO A 116 19.20 9.50 3.58
C PRO A 116 18.07 8.91 2.72
N PHE A 117 16.82 9.11 3.14
CA PHE A 117 15.63 8.72 2.38
C PHE A 117 14.68 9.91 2.27
N ASP A 118 13.72 9.86 1.34
CA ASP A 118 12.91 11.02 0.98
C ASP A 118 11.77 11.36 1.96
N TRP A 119 11.64 10.62 3.08
CA TRP A 119 10.61 10.76 4.12
C TRP A 119 9.17 10.71 3.62
N SER A 120 8.97 10.27 2.37
CA SER A 120 7.66 10.22 1.72
C SER A 120 6.98 8.86 1.88
N TYR A 121 7.75 7.83 2.26
CA TYR A 121 7.33 6.43 2.30
C TYR A 121 6.70 5.93 0.99
N SER A 122 7.04 6.58 -0.13
CA SER A 122 6.54 6.23 -1.44
C SER A 122 7.13 4.92 -1.91
N THR A 123 6.26 4.04 -2.39
CA THR A 123 6.63 2.68 -2.78
C THR A 123 6.08 2.36 -4.17
N ASP A 124 6.89 1.66 -4.97
CA ASP A 124 6.47 1.07 -6.25
C ASP A 124 6.02 -0.40 -6.07
N TYR A 125 5.81 -0.83 -4.83
CA TYR A 125 5.51 -2.21 -4.48
C TYR A 125 4.25 -2.75 -5.16
N LYS A 126 4.44 -3.85 -5.92
CA LYS A 126 3.39 -4.53 -6.71
C LYS A 126 2.95 -5.85 -6.07
N GLY A 127 3.27 -6.08 -4.80
CA GLY A 127 3.04 -7.33 -4.08
C GLY A 127 4.19 -8.33 -4.21
N SER A 128 4.41 -9.10 -3.15
CA SER A 128 5.42 -10.16 -3.06
C SER A 128 4.83 -11.44 -3.61
N THR A 129 5.47 -12.05 -4.62
CA THR A 129 4.90 -13.17 -5.37
C THR A 129 5.76 -14.43 -5.30
N ALA A 130 5.14 -15.59 -5.27
CA ALA A 130 5.79 -16.87 -5.49
C ALA A 130 4.97 -17.77 -6.44
N GLY A 131 5.63 -18.80 -7.00
CA GLY A 131 5.03 -19.70 -7.99
C GLY A 131 5.17 -19.18 -9.44
N PRO A 132 4.26 -19.57 -10.36
CA PRO A 132 4.29 -19.12 -11.76
C PRO A 132 4.41 -17.59 -11.89
N PRO A 133 5.39 -17.08 -12.66
CA PRO A 133 5.65 -15.65 -12.71
C PRO A 133 4.61 -14.90 -13.55
N PHE A 134 4.38 -13.66 -13.16
CA PHE A 134 3.72 -12.69 -14.02
C PHE A 134 4.53 -12.43 -15.29
N ARG A 135 3.84 -12.22 -16.42
CA ARG A 135 4.44 -11.82 -17.68
C ARG A 135 3.83 -10.51 -18.17
N PRO A 136 4.59 -9.63 -18.85
CA PRO A 136 4.04 -8.44 -19.48
C PRO A 136 2.84 -8.77 -20.38
N SER A 137 1.81 -7.95 -20.31
CA SER A 137 0.56 -8.14 -21.03
C SER A 137 -0.02 -6.79 -21.46
N GLU A 138 -0.84 -6.80 -22.51
CA GLU A 138 -1.65 -5.64 -22.91
C GLU A 138 -3.12 -5.79 -22.49
N LYS A 139 -3.47 -6.93 -21.85
CA LYS A 139 -4.85 -7.25 -21.48
C LYS A 139 -5.25 -6.44 -20.23
N PRO A 140 -6.20 -5.49 -20.33
CA PRO A 140 -6.62 -4.72 -19.18
C PRO A 140 -7.55 -5.54 -18.28
N ILE A 141 -7.69 -5.09 -17.03
CA ILE A 141 -8.72 -5.62 -16.13
C ILE A 141 -10.10 -5.34 -16.74
N PRO A 142 -10.98 -6.34 -16.85
CA PRO A 142 -12.30 -6.17 -17.46
C PRO A 142 -13.26 -5.40 -16.53
N LEU A 143 -13.11 -4.07 -16.43
CA LEU A 143 -13.88 -3.23 -15.51
C LEU A 143 -15.40 -3.35 -15.66
N ALA A 144 -15.90 -3.68 -16.85
CA ALA A 144 -17.32 -3.92 -17.09
C ALA A 144 -17.88 -5.07 -16.24
N LEU A 145 -17.07 -6.12 -16.02
CA LEU A 145 -17.41 -7.27 -15.18
C LEU A 145 -17.47 -6.92 -13.70
N LEU A 146 -16.76 -5.86 -13.27
CA LEU A 146 -16.69 -5.38 -11.89
C LEU A 146 -17.79 -4.37 -11.55
N LYS A 147 -18.47 -3.80 -12.57
CA LYS A 147 -19.64 -2.92 -12.40
C LYS A 147 -20.96 -3.68 -12.27
N ARG A 148 -20.94 -5.00 -12.47
CA ARG A 148 -22.12 -5.85 -12.28
C ARG A 148 -22.49 -5.86 -10.80
N PRO A 149 -23.80 -5.87 -10.45
CA PRO A 149 -24.26 -5.94 -9.08
C PRO A 149 -24.18 -7.37 -8.53
N ASP A 150 -23.03 -8.02 -8.68
CA ASP A 150 -22.78 -9.35 -8.13
C ASP A 150 -22.61 -9.24 -6.59
N PRO A 151 -23.13 -10.18 -5.79
CA PRO A 151 -23.01 -10.12 -4.34
C PRO A 151 -21.54 -10.19 -3.91
N ILE A 152 -21.17 -9.35 -2.94
CA ILE A 152 -19.85 -9.38 -2.33
C ILE A 152 -19.87 -10.47 -1.25
N LEU A 153 -19.15 -11.57 -1.50
CA LEU A 153 -19.05 -12.70 -0.57
C LEU A 153 -18.03 -12.45 0.54
N PHE A 154 -17.00 -11.66 0.23
CA PHE A 154 -15.97 -11.25 1.17
C PHE A 154 -15.47 -9.86 0.81
N PHE A 155 -15.33 -9.01 1.83
CA PHE A 155 -14.76 -7.69 1.72
C PHE A 155 -13.85 -7.44 2.90
N ASP A 156 -12.69 -6.86 2.64
CA ASP A 156 -11.86 -6.30 3.69
C ASP A 156 -11.09 -5.07 3.21
N ASP A 157 -10.71 -4.23 4.16
CA ASP A 157 -9.90 -3.02 3.99
C ASP A 157 -8.80 -3.04 5.06
N VAL A 158 -7.57 -3.31 4.62
CA VAL A 158 -6.40 -3.55 5.46
C VAL A 158 -5.42 -2.40 5.31
N ILE A 159 -5.24 -1.60 6.36
CA ILE A 159 -4.22 -0.55 6.39
C ILE A 159 -2.87 -1.20 6.70
N LEU A 160 -1.82 -0.87 5.94
CA LEU A 160 -0.46 -1.39 6.14
C LEU A 160 0.41 -0.38 6.89
N TYR A 161 0.35 0.90 6.50
CA TYR A 161 0.98 1.98 7.25
C TYR A 161 0.35 3.34 6.94
N GLU A 162 0.52 4.27 7.88
CA GLU A 162 0.13 5.68 7.76
C GLU A 162 1.16 6.59 8.45
N ASP A 163 1.32 7.81 7.94
CA ASP A 163 2.19 8.85 8.49
C ASP A 163 1.62 10.24 8.16
N GLU A 164 1.64 11.17 9.11
CA GLU A 164 1.13 12.54 8.91
C GLU A 164 2.18 13.51 8.33
N LEU A 165 3.33 12.98 7.91
CA LEU A 165 4.42 13.74 7.31
C LEU A 165 4.90 14.90 8.19
N ALA A 166 4.91 14.70 9.51
CA ALA A 166 5.14 15.74 10.52
C ALA A 166 4.15 16.92 10.36
N ASP A 167 2.85 16.63 10.33
CA ASP A 167 1.75 17.59 10.13
C ASP A 167 1.73 18.32 8.78
N ASN A 168 2.51 17.87 7.79
CA ASN A 168 2.56 18.48 6.45
C ASN A 168 1.78 17.70 5.40
N GLY A 169 0.98 16.72 5.81
CA GLY A 169 0.12 16.00 4.89
C GLY A 169 -0.26 14.61 5.39
N ILE A 170 -0.25 13.65 4.48
CA ILE A 170 -0.51 12.24 4.78
C ILE A 170 0.21 11.36 3.77
N ALA A 171 0.77 10.25 4.23
CA ALA A 171 1.15 9.10 3.42
C ALA A 171 0.47 7.87 4.00
N MET A 172 -0.24 7.10 3.17
CA MET A 172 -0.98 5.92 3.60
C MET A 172 -0.89 4.82 2.54
N LEU A 173 -0.60 3.59 2.97
CA LEU A 173 -0.72 2.39 2.15
C LEU A 173 -1.82 1.49 2.72
N SER A 174 -2.81 1.16 1.90
CA SER A 174 -3.86 0.21 2.26
C SER A 174 -4.22 -0.75 1.13
N CYS A 175 -4.80 -1.89 1.49
CA CYS A 175 -5.23 -2.95 0.60
C CYS A 175 -6.73 -3.24 0.79
N LYS A 176 -7.51 -3.03 -0.28
CA LYS A 176 -8.94 -3.36 -0.33
C LYS A 176 -9.17 -4.58 -1.19
N ILE A 177 -9.92 -5.55 -0.67
CA ILE A 177 -10.27 -6.76 -1.43
C ILE A 177 -11.78 -6.95 -1.49
N ARG A 178 -12.26 -7.38 -2.66
CA ARG A 178 -13.66 -7.76 -2.92
C ARG A 178 -13.66 -9.12 -3.62
N VAL A 179 -14.33 -10.10 -3.03
CA VAL A 179 -14.55 -11.42 -3.62
C VAL A 179 -16.02 -11.55 -4.01
N MET A 180 -16.26 -11.85 -5.27
CA MET A 180 -17.57 -12.15 -5.85
C MET A 180 -17.61 -13.64 -6.27
N PRO A 181 -18.78 -14.21 -6.62
CA PRO A 181 -18.88 -15.66 -6.89
C PRO A 181 -17.93 -16.21 -7.96
N ALA A 182 -17.61 -15.41 -8.99
CA ALA A 182 -16.81 -15.81 -10.14
C ALA A 182 -15.38 -15.22 -10.15
N ARG A 183 -15.12 -14.17 -9.36
CA ARG A 183 -13.89 -13.41 -9.45
C ARG A 183 -13.57 -12.66 -8.17
N LEU A 184 -12.35 -12.17 -8.04
CA LEU A 184 -11.98 -11.18 -7.04
C LEU A 184 -11.28 -9.98 -7.66
N LEU A 185 -11.31 -8.88 -6.94
CA LEU A 185 -10.48 -7.70 -7.19
C LEU A 185 -9.84 -7.27 -5.87
N LEU A 186 -8.51 -7.13 -5.89
CA LEU A 186 -7.72 -6.48 -4.85
C LEU A 186 -7.18 -5.16 -5.41
N LEU A 187 -7.20 -4.11 -4.59
CA LEU A 187 -6.57 -2.81 -4.84
C LEU A 187 -5.68 -2.47 -3.66
N THR A 188 -4.38 -2.50 -3.88
CA THR A 188 -3.41 -1.85 -3.01
C THR A 188 -3.21 -0.43 -3.49
N ARG A 189 -3.37 0.55 -2.59
CA ARG A 189 -3.20 1.97 -2.89
C ARG A 189 -2.24 2.60 -1.91
N PHE A 190 -1.11 3.09 -2.42
CA PHE A 190 -0.36 4.14 -1.76
C PHE A 190 -0.95 5.50 -2.15
N PHE A 191 -1.37 6.27 -1.16
CA PHE A 191 -1.80 7.66 -1.34
C PHE A 191 -0.90 8.57 -0.52
N MET A 192 -0.37 9.60 -1.16
CA MET A 192 0.34 10.66 -0.47
C MET A 192 -0.15 12.03 -0.94
N ARG A 193 -0.39 12.90 0.04
CA ARG A 193 -0.54 14.33 -0.14
C ARG A 193 0.52 14.98 0.73
N LEU A 194 1.43 15.71 0.11
CA LEU A 194 2.32 16.63 0.80
C LEU A 194 1.82 18.04 0.49
N ASP A 195 1.31 18.72 1.52
CA ASP A 195 0.61 19.99 1.37
C ASP A 195 1.51 21.05 0.70
N ASP A 196 0.92 21.80 -0.24
CA ASP A 196 1.59 22.79 -1.11
C ASP A 196 2.73 22.23 -2.00
N VAL A 197 3.00 20.92 -1.98
CA VAL A 197 4.07 20.29 -2.77
C VAL A 197 3.53 19.39 -3.86
N VAL A 198 2.97 18.22 -3.53
CA VAL A 198 2.66 17.16 -4.50
C VAL A 198 1.57 16.22 -4.01
N PHE A 199 0.80 15.69 -4.96
CA PHE A 199 -0.05 14.53 -4.77
C PHE A 199 0.54 13.32 -5.51
N ARG A 200 0.53 12.16 -4.86
CA ARG A 200 1.02 10.90 -5.41
C ARG A 200 0.03 9.78 -5.12
N ILE A 201 -0.34 9.02 -6.14
CA ILE A 201 -1.14 7.80 -6.01
C ILE A 201 -0.39 6.67 -6.72
N ARG A 202 -0.15 5.55 -6.03
CA ARG A 202 0.34 4.31 -6.64
C ARG A 202 -0.71 3.23 -6.38
N ASP A 203 -1.34 2.75 -7.44
CA ASP A 203 -2.35 1.69 -7.36
C ASP A 203 -1.77 0.41 -7.96
N THR A 204 -1.85 -0.69 -7.21
CA THR A 204 -1.67 -2.06 -7.72
C THR A 204 -3.01 -2.78 -7.63
N ARG A 205 -3.59 -3.11 -8.78
CA ARG A 205 -4.82 -3.91 -8.87
C ARG A 205 -4.49 -5.34 -9.25
N VAL A 206 -5.06 -6.29 -8.52
CA VAL A 206 -4.99 -7.72 -8.84
C VAL A 206 -6.40 -8.23 -9.09
N PHE A 207 -6.64 -8.71 -10.30
CA PHE A 207 -7.89 -9.32 -10.70
C PHE A 207 -7.69 -10.81 -10.89
N VAL A 208 -8.61 -11.63 -10.40
CA VAL A 208 -8.61 -13.08 -10.66
C VAL A 208 -9.97 -13.49 -11.21
N GLU A 209 -9.99 -14.17 -12.34
CA GLU A 209 -11.17 -14.88 -12.85
C GLU A 209 -11.05 -16.36 -12.48
N PHE A 210 -11.90 -16.82 -11.57
CA PHE A 210 -11.74 -18.13 -10.94
C PHE A 210 -11.93 -19.29 -11.90
N ALA A 211 -12.83 -19.15 -12.89
CA ALA A 211 -13.13 -20.23 -13.82
C ALA A 211 -11.96 -20.55 -14.76
N THR A 212 -11.13 -19.55 -15.08
CA THR A 212 -10.02 -19.70 -16.02
C THR A 212 -8.65 -19.72 -15.34
N GLY A 213 -8.58 -19.46 -14.04
CA GLY A 213 -7.31 -19.29 -13.32
C GLY A 213 -6.51 -18.07 -13.79
N GLU A 214 -7.14 -17.14 -14.51
CA GLU A 214 -6.45 -15.97 -15.03
C GLU A 214 -6.28 -14.92 -13.93
N VAL A 215 -5.03 -14.49 -13.74
CA VAL A 215 -4.65 -13.41 -12.83
C VAL A 215 -4.09 -12.26 -13.66
N ILE A 216 -4.65 -11.07 -13.50
CA ILE A 216 -4.16 -9.83 -14.12
C ILE A 216 -3.68 -8.91 -13.00
N ARG A 217 -2.45 -8.38 -13.14
CA ARG A 217 -1.91 -7.34 -12.27
C ARG A 217 -1.72 -6.05 -13.08
N GLU A 218 -2.39 -4.99 -12.66
CA GLU A 218 -2.22 -3.65 -13.21
C GLU A 218 -1.59 -2.75 -12.16
N TYR A 219 -0.49 -2.07 -12.52
CA TYR A 219 0.10 -1.02 -11.70
C TYR A 219 -0.06 0.32 -12.41
N THR A 220 -0.47 1.35 -11.68
CA THR A 220 -0.52 2.72 -12.16
C THR A 220 0.09 3.68 -11.15
N ALA A 221 1.03 4.50 -11.60
CA ALA A 221 1.57 5.61 -10.85
C ALA A 221 0.98 6.93 -11.36
N ARG A 222 0.42 7.74 -10.47
CA ARG A 222 -0.09 9.08 -10.75
C ARG A 222 0.61 10.10 -9.88
N GLU A 223 0.97 11.23 -10.46
CA GLU A 223 1.65 12.32 -9.75
C GLU A 223 1.36 13.68 -10.36
N GLU A 224 1.11 14.69 -9.52
CA GLU A 224 0.96 16.09 -9.95
C GLU A 224 1.29 17.03 -8.80
N LYS A 225 1.78 18.23 -9.13
CA LYS A 225 2.04 19.29 -8.16
C LYS A 225 0.74 19.74 -7.50
N TYR A 226 0.81 19.99 -6.18
CA TYR A 226 -0.35 20.39 -5.38
C TYR A 226 -1.11 21.58 -5.99
N GLU A 227 -0.37 22.63 -6.35
CA GLU A 227 -0.93 23.86 -6.92
C GLU A 227 -1.60 23.67 -8.29
N VAL A 228 -1.15 22.71 -9.11
CA VAL A 228 -1.78 22.41 -10.41
C VAL A 228 -3.13 21.76 -10.19
N VAL A 229 -3.20 20.76 -9.29
CA VAL A 229 -4.46 20.12 -8.91
C VAL A 229 -5.42 21.13 -8.27
N ARG A 230 -4.92 21.96 -7.34
CA ARG A 230 -5.70 23.02 -6.69
C ARG A 230 -6.35 23.98 -7.68
N LYS A 231 -5.58 24.49 -8.65
CA LYS A 231 -6.09 25.39 -9.70
C LYS A 231 -7.12 24.71 -10.59
N THR A 232 -6.89 23.44 -10.93
CA THR A 232 -7.84 22.63 -11.73
C THR A 232 -9.17 22.46 -10.99
N LEU A 233 -9.12 22.18 -9.69
CA LEU A 233 -10.31 21.99 -8.85
C LEU A 233 -11.03 23.30 -8.53
N ALA A 234 -10.33 24.44 -8.45
CA ALA A 234 -10.94 25.75 -8.19
C ALA A 234 -11.99 26.17 -9.25
N GLY A 235 -11.93 25.60 -10.46
CA GLY A 235 -12.95 25.78 -11.50
C GLY A 235 -14.20 24.92 -11.33
N THR A 236 -14.22 24.00 -10.36
CA THR A 236 -15.35 23.09 -10.09
C THR A 236 -16.29 23.67 -9.04
N LYS A 237 -17.57 23.26 -9.05
CA LYS A 237 -18.55 23.64 -8.00
C LYS A 237 -18.46 22.76 -6.75
N GLU A 238 -17.53 21.83 -6.72
CA GLU A 238 -17.40 20.83 -5.68
C GLU A 238 -16.46 21.30 -4.55
N ASP A 239 -16.58 20.68 -3.39
CA ASP A 239 -15.66 20.93 -2.28
C ASP A 239 -14.25 20.43 -2.63
N VAL A 240 -13.36 21.38 -2.95
CA VAL A 240 -11.96 21.15 -3.32
C VAL A 240 -11.21 20.36 -2.26
N LEU A 241 -11.39 20.69 -0.99
CA LEU A 241 -10.69 20.03 0.12
C LEU A 241 -11.19 18.59 0.29
N ALA A 242 -12.49 18.37 0.11
CA ALA A 242 -13.05 17.01 0.11
C ALA A 242 -12.50 16.15 -1.03
N ILE A 243 -12.31 16.72 -2.24
CA ILE A 243 -11.68 16.00 -3.37
C ILE A 243 -10.22 15.67 -3.06
N MET A 244 -9.45 16.64 -2.55
CA MET A 244 -8.02 16.46 -2.22
C MET A 244 -7.76 15.43 -1.12
N ARG A 245 -8.77 15.09 -0.31
CA ARG A 245 -8.72 14.05 0.73
C ARG A 245 -9.23 12.69 0.26
N ASP A 246 -9.94 12.62 -0.86
CA ASP A 246 -10.47 11.36 -1.41
C ASP A 246 -9.64 10.90 -2.61
N PRO A 247 -8.76 9.90 -2.46
CA PRO A 247 -7.92 9.45 -3.56
C PRO A 247 -8.71 8.89 -4.76
N ASN A 248 -9.96 8.43 -4.57
CA ASN A 248 -10.79 7.94 -5.69
C ASN A 248 -11.26 9.08 -6.58
N ARG A 249 -11.63 10.22 -5.99
CA ARG A 249 -12.04 11.42 -6.72
C ARG A 249 -10.82 12.14 -7.28
N LEU A 250 -9.78 12.28 -6.47
CA LEU A 250 -8.54 12.95 -6.82
C LEU A 250 -7.83 12.31 -8.02
N ALA A 251 -7.86 10.98 -8.16
CA ALA A 251 -7.22 10.27 -9.26
C ALA A 251 -7.68 10.74 -10.66
N GLN A 252 -8.86 11.37 -10.78
CA GLN A 252 -9.38 11.92 -12.03
C GLN A 252 -8.65 13.21 -12.47
N TYR A 253 -7.99 13.87 -11.52
CA TYR A 253 -7.30 15.16 -11.70
C TYR A 253 -5.78 15.04 -11.71
N ILE A 254 -5.25 13.82 -11.54
CA ILE A 254 -3.81 13.54 -11.51
C ILE A 254 -3.46 12.64 -12.70
N PRO A 255 -2.50 13.04 -13.56
CA PRO A 255 -2.09 12.27 -14.72
C PRO A 255 -1.38 10.99 -14.31
N VAL A 256 -1.48 9.97 -15.17
CA VAL A 256 -0.68 8.75 -15.06
C VAL A 256 0.72 9.04 -15.59
N VAL A 257 1.74 8.77 -14.77
CA VAL A 257 3.16 8.94 -15.12
C VAL A 257 3.86 7.60 -15.39
N GLU A 258 3.29 6.50 -14.89
CA GLU A 258 3.77 5.13 -15.17
C GLU A 258 2.57 4.17 -15.17
N GLN A 259 2.58 3.18 -16.06
CA GLN A 259 1.62 2.09 -16.07
C GLN A 259 2.29 0.79 -16.51
N SER A 260 1.95 -0.32 -15.87
CA SER A 260 2.33 -1.65 -16.32
C SER A 260 1.17 -2.63 -16.17
N LEU A 261 1.01 -3.51 -17.15
CA LEU A 261 0.04 -4.59 -17.16
C LEU A 261 0.79 -5.92 -17.28
N GLU A 262 0.41 -6.86 -16.43
CA GLU A 262 0.99 -8.19 -16.39
C GLU A 262 -0.10 -9.24 -16.17
N ASN A 263 0.13 -10.46 -16.63
CA ASN A 263 -0.78 -11.56 -16.36
C ASN A 263 -0.06 -12.88 -16.04
N ALA A 264 -0.80 -13.77 -15.39
CA ALA A 264 -0.46 -15.16 -15.19
C ALA A 264 -1.72 -16.00 -15.42
N VAL A 265 -1.56 -17.24 -15.87
CA VAL A 265 -2.66 -18.22 -15.97
C VAL A 265 -2.27 -19.42 -15.13
N LEU A 266 -3.06 -19.70 -14.11
CA LEU A 266 -2.82 -20.78 -13.16
C LEU A 266 -3.53 -22.04 -13.65
N GLN A 267 -2.82 -23.18 -13.58
CA GLN A 267 -3.34 -24.51 -13.91
C GLN A 267 -3.73 -25.27 -12.64
#